data_AF-A0AAE9A762-F1
#
_entry.id   AF-A0AAE9A762-F1
#
_cell.length_a   1.000
_cell.length_b   1.000
_cell.length_c   1.000
_cell.angle_alpha   90.00
_cell.angle_beta   90.00
_cell.angle_gamma   90.00
#
_symmetry.space_group_name_H-M   'P 1'
#
loop_
_entity.id
_entity.type
_entity.pdbx_description
1 polymer ?
#
loop_
_entity_poly.entity_id
_entity_poly.type
_entity_poly.pdbx_seq_one_letter_code
_entity_poly.pdbx_strand_id
1 'polypeptide(L)'
;MFLQNIPNNFDVFSILPYDCQRNVTNLCLASQRDCEFDDATLNNHTANRMTSSVSPFSSRLLLPLLHSPQWAALRTKWAEPIRGFKTANTAASVFTIRASSTGRKMPRVLITGGTDGIGREAALKLAAEKHEITISGRDPKKAKDVIEQCQAKFNNTPRFIQTDLSLASEVVKFANEVAGEQYDVCILNAGIMNPKPGRTSEDREATMMTNLVSSYMIAHKIMNTRNDESRPLHFVFSTSIFVKFHNSTPLGLRFFNPQKVSDWQKSLVPSDVSGPGKYAISKIGLATLSSSISLANLPNVTATSVHPGTVYTNIMSNLPARQQFYIKLARPFTTSLSDAGANLVRAAKNPLPAGKFYLADKPTKLPSFVYSDLSIAAFEGVFEQFKIRN
;
A
#
# COMPACT_ATOMS: atom_id res chain seq x y z
N MET A 1 18.05 39.44 -48.21
CA MET A 1 18.92 38.31 -48.59
C MET A 1 19.39 37.64 -47.32
N PHE A 2 19.30 36.34 -47.09
CA PHE A 2 18.50 35.25 -47.65
C PHE A 2 18.64 34.11 -46.63
N LEU A 3 17.62 33.25 -46.58
CA LEU A 3 17.56 32.01 -45.82
C LEU A 3 18.72 31.03 -46.12
N GLN A 4 18.76 29.95 -45.29
CA GLN A 4 19.19 28.57 -45.59
C GLN A 4 20.48 28.10 -44.91
N ASN A 5 20.36 27.22 -43.90
CA ASN A 5 20.56 25.78 -44.09
C ASN A 5 20.43 24.99 -42.77
N ILE A 6 19.35 24.21 -42.69
CA ILE A 6 19.16 23.08 -41.77
C ILE A 6 19.51 21.81 -42.56
N PRO A 7 20.28 20.87 -42.00
CA PRO A 7 20.12 19.47 -42.33
C PRO A 7 19.28 18.79 -41.25
N ASN A 8 18.08 18.36 -41.65
CA ASN A 8 17.30 17.34 -40.97
C ASN A 8 17.99 15.98 -41.17
N ASN A 9 17.75 15.08 -40.20
CA ASN A 9 18.11 13.65 -40.16
C ASN A 9 19.27 13.31 -39.22
N PHE A 10 18.96 13.16 -37.93
CA PHE A 10 19.65 12.19 -37.08
C PHE A 10 18.69 11.01 -36.87
N ASP A 11 19.01 9.92 -37.57
CA ASP A 11 18.26 8.68 -37.61
C ASP A 11 18.70 7.78 -36.44
N VAL A 12 17.80 7.55 -35.48
CA VAL A 12 18.08 6.79 -34.24
C VAL A 12 17.92 5.27 -34.45
N PHE A 13 17.95 4.79 -35.70
CA PHE A 13 17.79 3.36 -36.03
C PHE A 13 19.09 2.56 -36.19
N SER A 14 20.25 3.08 -35.78
CA SER A 14 21.55 2.42 -35.99
C SER A 14 22.12 1.64 -34.79
N ILE A 15 21.32 1.33 -33.76
CA ILE A 15 21.78 0.49 -32.64
C ILE A 15 20.72 -0.55 -32.25
N LEU A 16 20.33 -1.43 -33.17
CA LEU A 16 19.61 -2.67 -32.85
C LEU A 16 20.04 -3.81 -33.80
N PRO A 17 20.18 -5.07 -33.32
CA PRO A 17 20.51 -6.21 -34.16
C PRO A 17 19.45 -6.51 -35.24
N TYR A 18 19.92 -7.02 -36.39
CA TYR A 18 19.19 -7.24 -37.65
C TYR A 18 17.89 -8.08 -37.54
N ASP A 19 17.72 -8.88 -36.49
CA ASP A 19 16.52 -9.72 -36.29
C ASP A 19 15.30 -8.96 -35.75
N CYS A 20 15.46 -7.71 -35.31
CA CYS A 20 14.34 -6.92 -34.77
C CYS A 20 13.56 -6.14 -35.84
N GLN A 21 14.11 -5.95 -37.05
CA GLN A 21 13.47 -5.16 -38.11
C GLN A 21 12.35 -5.91 -38.86
N ARG A 22 12.37 -7.25 -38.90
CA ARG A 22 11.34 -8.03 -39.64
C ARG A 22 9.97 -8.10 -38.95
N ASN A 23 9.89 -7.92 -37.63
CA ASN A 23 8.63 -8.07 -36.91
C ASN A 23 7.77 -6.80 -36.85
N VAL A 24 8.34 -5.63 -37.14
CA VAL A 24 7.60 -4.35 -37.12
C VAL A 24 6.87 -4.11 -38.45
N THR A 25 7.40 -4.59 -39.58
CA THR A 25 6.77 -4.43 -40.90
C THR A 25 5.54 -5.32 -41.10
N ASN A 26 5.48 -6.49 -40.46
CA ASN A 26 4.35 -7.43 -40.61
C ASN A 26 3.10 -7.06 -39.79
N LEU A 27 3.23 -6.21 -38.75
CA LEU A 27 2.08 -5.79 -37.92
C LEU A 27 1.32 -4.58 -38.50
N CYS A 28 1.94 -3.79 -39.39
CA CYS A 28 1.28 -2.66 -40.07
C CYS A 28 0.51 -3.04 -41.34
N LEU A 29 0.73 -4.24 -41.92
CA LEU A 29 0.03 -4.69 -43.13
C LEU A 29 -1.25 -5.50 -42.85
N ALA A 30 -1.56 -5.79 -41.58
CA ALA A 30 -2.71 -6.62 -41.18
C ALA A 30 -3.97 -5.81 -40.78
N SER A 31 -3.95 -4.47 -40.82
CA SER A 31 -5.09 -3.63 -40.43
C SER A 31 -5.78 -2.92 -41.60
N GLN A 32 -5.47 -3.30 -42.85
CA GLN A 32 -6.17 -2.83 -44.04
C GLN A 32 -6.61 -4.04 -44.87
N ARG A 33 -7.80 -4.57 -44.57
CA ARG A 33 -8.76 -5.13 -45.54
C ARG A 33 -10.07 -5.58 -44.88
N ASP A 34 -11.14 -4.98 -45.40
CA ASP A 34 -12.49 -5.49 -45.67
C ASP A 34 -13.43 -5.89 -44.53
N CYS A 35 -14.53 -5.14 -44.42
CA CYS A 35 -15.92 -5.66 -44.45
C CYS A 35 -16.89 -4.50 -44.72
N GLU A 36 -17.35 -4.40 -45.97
CA GLU A 36 -18.64 -3.80 -46.34
C GLU A 36 -19.79 -4.73 -45.90
N PHE A 37 -20.93 -4.17 -45.45
CA PHE A 37 -22.26 -4.40 -46.06
C PHE A 37 -23.39 -3.63 -45.34
N ASP A 38 -24.08 -2.81 -46.15
CA ASP A 38 -25.46 -2.32 -46.22
C ASP A 38 -26.34 -1.86 -45.03
N ASP A 39 -26.92 -0.70 -45.30
CA ASP A 39 -28.09 -0.01 -44.74
C ASP A 39 -29.41 -0.70 -45.12
N ALA A 40 -30.38 -0.79 -44.20
CA ALA A 40 -31.81 -0.54 -44.47
C ALA A 40 -32.73 -0.64 -43.22
N THR A 41 -33.23 0.53 -42.82
CA THR A 41 -34.64 0.85 -42.46
C THR A 41 -35.32 0.39 -41.15
N LEU A 42 -35.72 1.44 -40.41
CA LEU A 42 -37.04 1.76 -39.82
C LEU A 42 -37.57 1.11 -38.52
N ASN A 43 -37.69 2.03 -37.53
CA ASN A 43 -38.85 2.38 -36.71
C ASN A 43 -39.38 1.50 -35.55
N ASN A 44 -39.48 2.23 -34.42
CA ASN A 44 -40.55 2.29 -33.43
C ASN A 44 -40.65 1.26 -32.27
N HIS A 45 -40.52 1.88 -31.09
CA HIS A 45 -41.32 1.70 -29.87
C HIS A 45 -41.19 0.47 -28.96
N THR A 46 -41.23 0.83 -27.68
CA THR A 46 -41.68 0.11 -26.48
C THR A 46 -40.72 -0.81 -25.73
N ALA A 47 -40.66 -0.50 -24.43
CA ALA A 47 -39.97 -1.22 -23.39
C ALA A 47 -40.48 -2.67 -23.25
N ASN A 48 -39.57 -3.59 -22.94
CA ASN A 48 -39.86 -4.62 -21.96
C ASN A 48 -38.59 -5.24 -21.37
N ARG A 49 -38.68 -5.50 -20.06
CA ARG A 49 -37.74 -6.29 -19.27
C ARG A 49 -37.46 -7.63 -19.95
N MET A 50 -36.18 -8.00 -20.09
CA MET A 50 -35.78 -9.40 -20.10
C MET A 50 -34.48 -9.59 -19.30
N THR A 51 -34.61 -10.42 -18.28
CA THR A 51 -33.56 -11.13 -17.58
C THR A 51 -32.64 -11.84 -18.58
N SER A 52 -31.32 -11.66 -18.48
CA SER A 52 -30.37 -12.54 -19.17
C SER A 52 -29.26 -12.99 -18.23
N SER A 53 -29.15 -14.31 -18.16
CA SER A 53 -28.06 -15.09 -17.61
C SER A 53 -26.74 -14.73 -18.29
N VAL A 54 -25.73 -14.38 -17.50
CA VAL A 54 -24.36 -14.18 -18.01
C VAL A 54 -23.64 -15.53 -17.99
N SER A 55 -23.24 -16.00 -19.17
CA SER A 55 -22.38 -17.17 -19.35
C SER A 55 -20.90 -16.84 -19.02
N PRO A 56 -20.07 -17.82 -18.64
CA PRO A 56 -18.69 -17.58 -18.22
C PRO A 56 -17.74 -17.70 -19.41
N PHE A 57 -17.49 -16.61 -20.13
CA PHE A 57 -16.49 -16.59 -21.20
C PHE A 57 -15.76 -15.24 -21.29
N SER A 58 -14.70 -15.07 -20.49
CA SER A 58 -13.65 -14.04 -20.72
C SER A 58 -12.39 -14.20 -19.85
N SER A 59 -11.95 -15.42 -19.55
CA SER A 59 -10.73 -15.67 -18.76
C SER A 59 -9.50 -16.13 -19.56
N ARG A 60 -9.44 -15.90 -20.89
CA ARG A 60 -8.36 -16.46 -21.73
C ARG A 60 -7.57 -15.51 -22.65
N LEU A 61 -7.63 -14.19 -22.46
CA LEU A 61 -6.94 -13.25 -23.37
C LEU A 61 -5.98 -12.23 -22.73
N LEU A 62 -5.44 -12.49 -21.53
CA LEU A 62 -4.45 -11.61 -20.88
C LEU A 62 -3.18 -12.33 -20.38
N LEU A 63 -2.79 -13.45 -20.99
CA LEU A 63 -1.66 -14.26 -20.49
C LEU A 63 -0.27 -14.11 -21.15
N PRO A 64 -0.03 -13.43 -22.30
CA PRO A 64 1.33 -13.31 -22.82
C PRO A 64 1.91 -11.89 -22.70
N LEU A 65 2.05 -11.36 -21.49
CA LEU A 65 2.97 -10.23 -21.19
C LEU A 65 3.78 -10.42 -19.90
N LEU A 66 3.64 -11.59 -19.25
CA LEU A 66 4.29 -11.89 -17.98
C LEU A 66 5.73 -12.41 -18.12
N HIS A 67 6.30 -12.52 -19.33
CA HIS A 67 7.46 -13.39 -19.58
C HIS A 67 8.65 -12.67 -20.27
N SER A 68 9.06 -11.49 -19.80
CA SER A 68 10.39 -11.00 -20.19
C SER A 68 11.50 -11.68 -19.36
N PRO A 69 12.69 -11.99 -19.94
CA PRO A 69 13.73 -12.79 -19.30
C PRO A 69 14.25 -12.24 -17.97
N GLN A 70 14.26 -10.92 -17.80
CA GLN A 70 14.59 -10.23 -16.55
C GLN A 70 13.65 -10.58 -15.37
N TRP A 71 12.44 -11.09 -15.63
CA TRP A 71 11.45 -11.46 -14.60
C TRP A 71 11.41 -12.96 -14.28
N ALA A 72 12.05 -13.82 -15.08
CA ALA A 72 12.18 -15.25 -14.76
C ALA A 72 13.03 -15.48 -13.49
N ALA A 73 14.02 -14.59 -13.26
CA ALA A 73 14.85 -14.57 -12.06
C ALA A 73 14.11 -14.11 -10.78
N LEU A 74 13.01 -13.35 -10.91
CA LEU A 74 12.19 -12.91 -9.78
C LEU A 74 11.16 -13.96 -9.34
N ARG A 75 10.68 -14.78 -10.27
CA ARG A 75 9.75 -15.90 -9.99
C ARG A 75 10.43 -17.11 -9.34
N THR A 76 11.70 -17.35 -9.63
CA THR A 76 12.44 -18.52 -9.13
C THR A 76 12.80 -18.48 -7.64
N LYS A 77 12.51 -17.38 -6.93
CA LYS A 77 12.63 -17.30 -5.46
C LYS A 77 11.28 -17.39 -4.71
N TRP A 78 10.14 -17.40 -5.39
CA TRP A 78 8.81 -17.29 -4.76
C TRP A 78 7.79 -18.14 -5.53
N ALA A 79 7.54 -19.36 -5.05
CA ALA A 79 6.91 -20.45 -5.80
C ALA A 79 5.39 -20.33 -6.07
N GLU A 80 4.98 -20.76 -7.29
CA GLU A 80 3.75 -21.42 -7.83
C GLU A 80 2.30 -20.98 -7.43
N PRO A 81 1.35 -20.72 -8.34
CA PRO A 81 -0.01 -20.23 -8.01
C PRO A 81 -1.04 -21.31 -7.59
N ILE A 82 -1.97 -20.99 -6.68
CA ILE A 82 -3.19 -21.80 -6.43
C ILE A 82 -4.44 -20.90 -6.57
N ARG A 83 -5.49 -21.45 -7.21
CA ARG A 83 -6.80 -20.81 -7.47
C ARG A 83 -7.81 -21.08 -6.35
N GLY A 84 -8.70 -20.11 -6.15
CA GLY A 84 -10.05 -20.34 -5.62
C GLY A 84 -10.37 -19.59 -4.32
N PHE A 85 -11.16 -18.52 -4.43
CA PHE A 85 -11.95 -18.00 -3.31
C PHE A 85 -13.37 -17.74 -3.81
N LYS A 86 -14.37 -18.25 -3.07
CA LYS A 86 -15.78 -17.88 -3.22
C LYS A 86 -16.11 -16.87 -2.12
N THR A 87 -16.80 -15.80 -2.50
CA THR A 87 -17.27 -14.73 -1.63
C THR A 87 -18.43 -15.21 -0.76
N ALA A 88 -18.38 -14.96 0.55
CA ALA A 88 -19.53 -15.07 1.43
C ALA A 88 -19.87 -13.68 2.00
N ASN A 89 -21.16 -13.32 1.94
CA ASN A 89 -21.68 -12.09 2.53
C ASN A 89 -21.86 -12.28 4.04
N THR A 90 -21.17 -11.48 4.85
CA THR A 90 -21.56 -11.24 6.25
C THR A 90 -21.38 -9.77 6.60
N ALA A 91 -22.37 -9.21 7.30
CA ALA A 91 -22.34 -7.84 7.79
C ALA A 91 -21.30 -7.70 8.91
N ALA A 92 -20.31 -6.82 8.72
CA ALA A 92 -19.25 -6.57 9.70
C ALA A 92 -19.82 -5.86 10.95
N SER A 93 -19.71 -6.51 12.11
CA SER A 93 -19.93 -5.86 13.40
C SER A 93 -18.71 -5.00 13.76
N VAL A 94 -18.94 -3.72 14.04
CA VAL A 94 -17.88 -2.76 14.41
C VAL A 94 -17.41 -3.06 15.83
N PHE A 95 -16.20 -3.62 15.97
CA PHE A 95 -15.62 -3.94 17.27
C PHE A 95 -14.95 -2.71 17.90
N THR A 96 -15.32 -2.36 19.13
CA THR A 96 -14.64 -1.30 19.90
C THR A 96 -13.67 -1.94 20.89
N ILE A 97 -12.41 -1.49 20.91
CA ILE A 97 -11.45 -1.92 21.93
C ILE A 97 -11.79 -1.21 23.25
N ARG A 98 -12.38 -1.95 24.19
CA ARG A 98 -12.49 -1.55 25.60
C ARG A 98 -11.67 -2.51 26.46
N ALA A 99 -11.09 -2.00 27.54
CA ALA A 99 -10.59 -2.86 28.62
C ALA A 99 -11.78 -3.71 29.12
N SER A 100 -11.61 -5.03 29.15
CA SER A 100 -12.69 -5.94 29.55
C SER A 100 -12.81 -5.98 31.07
N SER A 101 -14.02 -5.74 31.59
CA SER A 101 -14.39 -6.09 32.97
C SER A 101 -14.68 -7.59 33.15
N THR A 102 -14.53 -8.40 32.10
CA THR A 102 -14.72 -9.85 32.11
C THR A 102 -13.47 -10.54 31.58
N GLY A 103 -12.69 -11.21 32.45
CA GLY A 103 -11.69 -12.29 32.21
C GLY A 103 -10.83 -12.37 30.93
N ARG A 104 -10.87 -11.40 30.03
CA ARG A 104 -10.28 -11.42 28.69
C ARG A 104 -8.91 -10.79 28.81
N LYS A 105 -7.90 -11.54 28.38
CA LYS A 105 -6.52 -11.06 28.26
C LYS A 105 -6.50 -9.72 27.51
N MET A 106 -5.68 -8.77 27.98
CA MET A 106 -5.53 -7.46 27.36
C MET A 106 -5.19 -7.61 25.86
N PRO A 107 -5.72 -6.73 24.98
CA PRO A 107 -5.44 -6.81 23.55
C PRO A 107 -3.94 -6.81 23.25
N ARG A 108 -3.55 -7.66 22.31
CA ARG A 108 -2.19 -7.75 21.83
C ARG A 108 -2.00 -6.90 20.58
N VAL A 109 -1.05 -5.97 20.61
CA VAL A 109 -0.86 -4.95 19.58
C VAL A 109 0.53 -5.05 18.96
N LEU A 110 0.59 -5.17 17.64
CA LEU A 110 1.82 -5.03 16.84
C LEU A 110 1.94 -3.59 16.31
N ILE A 111 3.11 -2.98 16.41
CA ILE A 111 3.39 -1.64 15.86
C ILE A 111 4.69 -1.67 15.04
N THR A 112 4.59 -1.50 13.73
CA THR A 112 5.79 -1.31 12.90
C THR A 112 6.29 0.13 12.99
N GLY A 113 7.61 0.30 13.11
CA GLY A 113 8.22 1.61 13.34
C GLY A 113 7.86 2.19 14.72
N GLY A 114 7.68 1.33 15.73
CA GLY A 114 7.31 1.72 17.10
C GLY A 114 8.46 2.32 17.92
N THR A 115 9.64 2.47 17.32
CA THR A 115 10.87 2.94 18.00
C THR A 115 11.10 4.45 17.88
N ASP A 116 10.36 5.15 17.03
CA ASP A 116 10.55 6.59 16.78
C ASP A 116 9.23 7.27 16.38
N GLY A 117 9.20 8.60 16.45
CA GLY A 117 8.14 9.46 15.95
C GLY A 117 6.73 9.05 16.40
N ILE A 118 5.82 8.99 15.44
CA ILE A 118 4.39 8.70 15.68
C ILE A 118 4.18 7.30 16.26
N GLY A 119 4.97 6.31 15.82
CA GLY A 119 4.87 4.93 16.30
C GLY A 119 5.29 4.79 17.76
N ARG A 120 6.34 5.50 18.19
CA ARG A 120 6.76 5.58 19.60
C ARG A 120 5.66 6.18 20.48
N GLU A 121 5.03 7.27 20.05
CA GLU A 121 3.93 7.90 20.80
C GLU A 121 2.71 6.99 20.91
N ALA A 122 2.40 6.22 19.85
CA ALA A 122 1.35 5.20 19.92
C ALA A 122 1.71 4.09 20.92
N ALA A 123 2.97 3.61 20.92
CA ALA A 123 3.44 2.60 21.86
C ALA A 123 3.33 3.06 23.32
N LEU A 124 3.77 4.28 23.64
CA LEU A 124 3.65 4.86 24.99
C LEU A 124 2.19 4.95 25.46
N LYS A 125 1.28 5.39 24.58
CA LYS A 125 -0.15 5.48 24.91
C LYS A 125 -0.79 4.12 25.15
N LEU A 126 -0.47 3.14 24.30
CA LEU A 126 -0.96 1.77 24.48
C LEU A 126 -0.36 1.11 25.73
N ALA A 127 0.88 1.44 26.09
CA ALA A 127 1.52 0.94 27.30
C ALA A 127 0.86 1.50 28.57
N ALA A 128 0.47 2.78 28.54
CA ALA A 128 -0.34 3.40 29.59
C ALA A 128 -1.69 2.69 29.78
N GLU A 129 -2.29 2.20 28.68
CA GLU A 129 -3.51 1.39 28.68
C GLU A 129 -3.26 -0.10 28.99
N LYS A 130 -2.03 -0.51 29.30
CA LYS A 130 -1.63 -1.88 29.70
C LYS A 130 -1.82 -2.97 28.63
N HIS A 131 -1.82 -2.60 27.34
CA HIS A 131 -1.86 -3.58 26.25
C HIS A 131 -0.58 -4.43 26.18
N GLU A 132 -0.66 -5.63 25.59
CA GLU A 132 0.54 -6.43 25.28
C GLU A 132 1.14 -5.94 23.96
N ILE A 133 2.30 -5.31 24.01
CA ILE A 133 2.84 -4.57 22.85
C ILE A 133 4.04 -5.29 22.26
N THR A 134 4.04 -5.42 20.93
CA THR A 134 5.22 -5.72 20.13
C THR A 134 5.55 -4.52 19.25
N ILE A 135 6.76 -3.99 19.34
CA ILE A 135 7.26 -2.93 18.46
C ILE A 135 8.35 -3.46 17.53
N SER A 136 8.44 -2.90 16.34
CA SER A 136 9.54 -3.18 15.40
C SER A 136 10.27 -1.93 14.94
N GLY A 137 11.54 -2.09 14.56
CA GLY A 137 12.39 -1.01 14.08
C GLY A 137 13.84 -1.46 13.86
N ARG A 138 14.65 -0.55 13.31
CA ARG A 138 16.03 -0.84 12.90
C ARG A 138 17.07 -0.69 14.00
N ASP A 139 16.83 0.25 14.91
CA ASP A 139 17.80 0.71 15.90
C ASP A 139 17.45 0.17 17.30
N PRO A 140 18.21 -0.82 17.82
CA PRO A 140 17.99 -1.36 19.16
C PRO A 140 18.15 -0.34 20.29
N LYS A 141 18.96 0.71 20.09
CA LYS A 141 19.14 1.76 21.12
C LYS A 141 17.89 2.60 21.26
N LYS A 142 17.24 2.97 20.14
CA LYS A 142 15.94 3.64 20.17
C LYS A 142 14.85 2.73 20.74
N ALA A 143 14.87 1.45 20.40
CA ALA A 143 13.94 0.49 20.98
C ALA A 143 14.09 0.41 22.51
N LYS A 144 15.33 0.34 23.01
CA LYS A 144 15.64 0.34 24.44
C LYS A 144 15.07 1.57 25.14
N ASP A 145 15.25 2.78 24.58
CA ASP A 145 14.67 4.01 25.15
C ASP A 145 13.14 3.93 25.28
N VAL A 146 12.43 3.45 24.25
CA VAL A 146 10.98 3.28 24.30
C VAL A 146 10.58 2.25 25.37
N ILE A 147 11.29 1.12 25.44
CA ILE A 147 11.01 0.06 26.43
C ILE A 147 11.24 0.58 27.85
N GLU A 148 12.36 1.24 28.13
CA GLU A 148 12.67 1.80 29.44
C GLU A 148 11.65 2.84 29.87
N GLN A 149 11.19 3.71 28.96
CA GLN A 149 10.13 4.67 29.25
C GLN A 149 8.79 4.01 29.53
N CYS A 150 8.39 2.99 28.76
CA CYS A 150 7.17 2.23 29.02
C CYS A 150 7.24 1.53 30.38
N GLN A 151 8.39 0.94 30.71
CA GLN A 151 8.58 0.22 31.96
C GLN A 151 8.56 1.19 33.15
N ALA A 152 9.30 2.28 33.08
CA ALA A 152 9.38 3.27 34.17
C ALA A 152 8.05 3.98 34.43
N LYS A 153 7.30 4.33 33.39
CA LYS A 153 6.05 5.10 33.53
C LYS A 153 4.83 4.22 33.77
N PHE A 154 4.81 3.02 33.19
CA PHE A 154 3.61 2.21 33.10
C PHE A 154 3.80 0.76 33.53
N ASN A 155 4.96 0.34 34.02
CA ASN A 155 5.25 -1.06 34.35
C ASN A 155 4.81 -2.02 33.22
N ASN A 156 5.12 -1.63 31.98
CA ASN A 156 4.82 -2.36 30.76
C ASN A 156 6.10 -2.46 29.94
N THR A 157 6.49 -3.68 29.56
CA THR A 157 7.70 -3.94 28.78
C THR A 157 7.29 -4.42 27.38
N PRO A 158 7.31 -3.54 26.35
CA PRO A 158 7.07 -3.96 24.98
C PRO A 158 8.11 -5.01 24.51
N ARG A 159 7.66 -6.04 23.79
CA ARG A 159 8.57 -6.91 23.02
C ARG A 159 9.13 -6.10 21.85
N PHE A 160 10.43 -6.21 21.60
CA PHE A 160 11.06 -5.63 20.43
C PHE A 160 11.50 -6.72 19.45
N ILE A 161 11.19 -6.51 18.17
CA ILE A 161 11.71 -7.31 17.07
C ILE A 161 12.49 -6.36 16.14
N GLN A 162 13.80 -6.59 16.03
CA GLN A 162 14.64 -5.80 15.13
C GLN A 162 14.33 -6.20 13.68
N THR A 163 14.06 -5.21 12.83
CA THR A 163 13.81 -5.45 11.41
C THR A 163 14.06 -4.18 10.59
N ASP A 164 14.64 -4.34 9.41
CA ASP A 164 14.69 -3.30 8.39
C ASP A 164 13.67 -3.60 7.28
N LEU A 165 12.55 -2.87 7.30
CA LEU A 165 11.47 -3.06 6.32
C LEU A 165 11.83 -2.62 4.90
N SER A 166 13.00 -2.03 4.69
CA SER A 166 13.55 -1.78 3.34
C SER A 166 14.18 -3.02 2.71
N LEU A 167 14.43 -4.08 3.49
CA LEU A 167 15.01 -5.33 3.03
C LEU A 167 13.93 -6.42 3.01
N ALA A 168 13.60 -6.93 1.82
CA ALA A 168 12.60 -7.98 1.65
C ALA A 168 12.97 -9.23 2.46
N SER A 169 14.26 -9.59 2.55
CA SER A 169 14.70 -10.71 3.39
C SER A 169 14.35 -10.54 4.87
N GLU A 170 14.51 -9.32 5.40
CA GLU A 170 14.20 -9.01 6.81
C GLU A 170 12.69 -8.93 7.03
N VAL A 171 11.92 -8.45 6.05
CA VAL A 171 10.46 -8.50 6.10
C VAL A 171 9.96 -9.94 6.18
N VAL A 172 10.55 -10.88 5.43
CA VAL A 172 10.18 -12.31 5.51
C VAL A 172 10.47 -12.87 6.88
N LYS A 173 11.68 -12.65 7.41
CA LYS A 173 12.05 -13.13 8.75
C LYS A 173 11.10 -12.57 9.80
N PHE A 174 10.85 -11.27 9.76
CA PHE A 174 9.90 -10.60 10.67
C PHE A 174 8.49 -11.17 10.54
N ALA A 175 7.98 -11.33 9.33
CA ALA A 175 6.64 -11.86 9.07
C ALA A 175 6.50 -13.32 9.52
N ASN A 176 7.54 -14.14 9.39
CA ASN A 176 7.58 -15.51 9.91
C ASN A 176 7.69 -15.52 11.45
N GLU A 177 8.43 -14.59 12.04
CA GLU A 177 8.54 -14.48 13.50
C GLU A 177 7.19 -14.11 14.14
N VAL A 178 6.38 -13.28 13.48
CA VAL A 178 5.03 -12.93 13.95
C VAL A 178 3.93 -13.85 13.41
N ALA A 179 4.27 -14.88 12.65
CA ALA A 179 3.31 -15.84 12.11
C ALA A 179 2.77 -16.76 13.22
N GLY A 180 1.49 -17.13 13.15
CA GLY A 180 0.85 -17.92 14.23
C GLY A 180 0.56 -17.11 15.50
N GLU A 181 1.08 -15.90 15.62
CA GLU A 181 0.85 -15.07 16.79
C GLU A 181 -0.53 -14.43 16.76
N GLN A 182 -1.26 -14.54 17.88
CA GLN A 182 -2.60 -13.98 18.00
C GLN A 182 -2.57 -12.50 18.38
N TYR A 183 -2.36 -11.64 17.39
CA TYR A 183 -2.54 -10.19 17.53
C TYR A 183 -4.02 -9.81 17.39
N ASP A 184 -4.50 -8.91 18.24
CA ASP A 184 -5.84 -8.32 18.10
C ASP A 184 -5.79 -7.06 17.23
N VAL A 185 -4.65 -6.35 17.24
CA VAL A 185 -4.44 -5.14 16.43
C VAL A 185 -3.04 -5.13 15.81
N CYS A 186 -2.94 -4.75 14.55
CA CYS A 186 -1.69 -4.52 13.83
C CYS A 186 -1.64 -3.09 13.28
N ILE A 187 -0.86 -2.22 13.92
CA ILE A 187 -0.58 -0.86 13.46
C ILE A 187 0.64 -0.88 12.53
N LEU A 188 0.37 -0.93 11.23
CA LEU A 188 1.36 -0.89 10.17
C LEU A 188 1.69 0.57 9.84
N ASN A 189 2.54 1.14 10.70
CA ASN A 189 2.85 2.57 10.70
C ASN A 189 4.17 2.94 10.01
N ALA A 190 5.15 2.04 9.99
CA ALA A 190 6.47 2.34 9.48
C ALA A 190 6.43 2.98 8.08
N GLY A 191 7.25 4.01 7.88
CA GLY A 191 7.40 4.60 6.57
C GLY A 191 8.49 5.66 6.47
N ILE A 192 8.93 5.88 5.24
CA ILE A 192 9.95 6.84 4.85
C ILE A 192 9.44 7.71 3.69
N MET A 193 10.08 8.85 3.48
CA MET A 193 9.85 9.73 2.34
C MET A 193 11.20 10.25 1.84
N ASN A 194 11.39 10.28 0.52
CA ASN A 194 12.57 10.82 -0.15
C ASN A 194 13.92 10.31 0.40
N PRO A 195 14.13 8.98 0.49
CA PRO A 195 15.42 8.42 0.88
C PRO A 195 16.50 8.71 -0.17
N LYS A 196 17.75 8.90 0.27
CA LYS A 196 18.91 9.02 -0.62
C LYS A 196 19.93 7.94 -0.25
N PRO A 197 20.21 6.95 -1.11
CA PRO A 197 19.63 6.72 -2.44
C PRO A 197 18.13 6.33 -2.39
N GLY A 198 17.44 6.47 -3.53
CA GLY A 198 16.03 6.08 -3.71
C GLY A 198 15.79 4.56 -3.82
N ARG A 199 16.86 3.77 -3.86
CA ARG A 199 16.82 2.30 -3.92
C ARG A 199 17.45 1.67 -2.68
N THR A 200 17.03 0.45 -2.36
CA THR A 200 17.58 -0.35 -1.26
C THR A 200 18.81 -1.13 -1.71
N SER A 201 19.54 -1.74 -0.77
CA SER A 201 20.66 -2.63 -1.09
C SER A 201 20.27 -3.91 -1.82
N GLU A 202 18.98 -4.27 -1.82
CA GLU A 202 18.41 -5.39 -2.58
C GLU A 202 17.82 -4.95 -3.93
N ASP A 203 18.20 -3.77 -4.42
CA ASP A 203 17.72 -3.16 -5.67
C ASP A 203 16.19 -3.06 -5.76
N ARG A 204 15.55 -2.65 -4.66
CA ARG A 204 14.12 -2.33 -4.61
C ARG A 204 13.91 -0.83 -4.52
N GLU A 205 12.78 -0.32 -5.02
CA GLU A 205 12.41 1.07 -4.75
C GLU A 205 12.16 1.24 -3.24
N ALA A 206 12.93 2.09 -2.58
CA ALA A 206 13.03 2.09 -1.12
C ALA A 206 11.75 2.53 -0.42
N THR A 207 11.02 3.49 -1.00
CA THR A 207 9.79 4.02 -0.41
C THR A 207 8.65 3.01 -0.53
N MET A 208 8.50 2.39 -1.69
CA MET A 208 7.51 1.36 -1.97
C MET A 208 7.78 0.11 -1.15
N MET A 209 9.04 -0.32 -1.07
CA MET A 209 9.42 -1.48 -0.26
C MET A 209 9.09 -1.25 1.22
N THR A 210 9.59 -0.14 1.78
CA THR A 210 9.45 0.16 3.22
C THR A 210 8.01 0.45 3.63
N ASN A 211 7.27 1.21 2.82
CA ASN A 211 5.95 1.70 3.23
C ASN A 211 4.84 0.70 2.89
N LEU A 212 4.88 0.13 1.67
CA LEU A 212 3.73 -0.56 1.08
C LEU A 212 3.96 -2.07 0.96
N VAL A 213 5.03 -2.49 0.29
CA VAL A 213 5.29 -3.93 0.06
C VAL A 213 5.47 -4.64 1.39
N SER A 214 6.25 -4.08 2.32
CA SER A 214 6.41 -4.64 3.66
C SER A 214 5.07 -4.80 4.41
N SER A 215 4.24 -3.75 4.40
CA SER A 215 2.92 -3.75 5.04
C SER A 215 1.98 -4.79 4.41
N TYR A 216 2.01 -4.94 3.09
CA TYR A 216 1.26 -5.96 2.37
C TYR A 216 1.70 -7.37 2.79
N MET A 217 3.01 -7.63 2.76
CA MET A 217 3.60 -8.92 3.15
C MET A 217 3.22 -9.31 4.58
N ILE A 218 3.38 -8.39 5.52
CA ILE A 218 3.11 -8.59 6.95
C ILE A 218 1.61 -8.81 7.18
N ALA A 219 0.75 -7.96 6.63
CA ALA A 219 -0.69 -8.05 6.83
C ALA A 219 -1.24 -9.40 6.33
N HIS A 220 -0.87 -9.81 5.12
CA HIS A 220 -1.31 -11.08 4.57
C HIS A 220 -0.74 -12.28 5.32
N LYS A 221 0.53 -12.24 5.77
CA LYS A 221 1.10 -13.34 6.56
C LYS A 221 0.37 -13.51 7.89
N ILE A 222 0.13 -12.43 8.64
CA ILE A 222 -0.60 -12.48 9.93
C ILE A 222 -2.03 -12.97 9.70
N MET A 223 -2.72 -12.42 8.71
CA MET A 223 -4.10 -12.76 8.40
C MET A 223 -4.26 -14.24 8.00
N ASN A 224 -3.31 -14.80 7.24
CA ASN A 224 -3.37 -16.19 6.76
C ASN A 224 -2.83 -17.22 7.75
N THR A 225 -2.12 -16.81 8.81
CA THR A 225 -1.51 -17.73 9.78
C THR A 225 -2.09 -17.61 11.17
N ARG A 226 -3.21 -16.88 11.32
CA ARG A 226 -3.90 -16.73 12.60
C ARG A 226 -4.35 -18.08 13.17
N ASN A 227 -4.02 -18.33 14.43
CA ASN A 227 -4.38 -19.59 15.10
C ASN A 227 -5.86 -19.66 15.51
N ASP A 228 -6.52 -18.52 15.68
CA ASP A 228 -7.92 -18.44 16.06
C ASP A 228 -8.66 -17.39 15.21
N GLU A 229 -9.54 -17.88 14.35
CA GLU A 229 -10.40 -17.07 13.46
C GLU A 229 -11.57 -16.37 14.19
N SER A 230 -11.94 -16.87 15.39
CA SER A 230 -13.02 -16.29 16.19
C SER A 230 -12.62 -14.98 16.88
N ARG A 231 -11.32 -14.75 17.07
CA ARG A 231 -10.80 -13.54 17.69
C ARG A 231 -10.81 -12.34 16.73
N PRO A 232 -10.93 -11.10 17.23
CA PRO A 232 -10.80 -9.92 16.38
C PRO A 232 -9.36 -9.77 15.89
N LEU A 233 -9.19 -9.33 14.64
CA LEU A 233 -7.93 -8.85 14.08
C LEU A 233 -8.19 -7.55 13.33
N HIS A 234 -7.63 -6.46 13.83
CA HIS A 234 -7.78 -5.14 13.23
C HIS A 234 -6.46 -4.59 12.68
N PHE A 235 -6.43 -4.24 11.40
CA PHE A 235 -5.28 -3.57 10.79
C PHE A 235 -5.47 -2.06 10.75
N VAL A 236 -4.44 -1.32 11.18
CA VAL A 236 -4.34 0.14 11.03
C VAL A 236 -3.22 0.46 10.07
N PHE A 237 -3.54 1.05 8.93
CA PHE A 237 -2.55 1.47 7.93
C PHE A 237 -2.29 2.99 8.01
N SER A 238 -1.05 3.38 8.33
CA SER A 238 -0.66 4.79 8.40
C SER A 238 -0.50 5.37 6.99
N THR A 239 -1.49 6.14 6.55
CA THR A 239 -1.54 6.79 5.24
C THR A 239 -1.19 8.29 5.32
N SER A 240 -1.57 9.07 4.32
CA SER A 240 -1.33 10.51 4.22
C SER A 240 -2.53 11.23 3.60
N ILE A 241 -2.65 12.54 3.85
CA ILE A 241 -3.57 13.41 3.11
C ILE A 241 -3.36 13.34 1.59
N PHE A 242 -2.18 12.91 1.13
CA PHE A 242 -1.86 12.69 -0.28
C PHE A 242 -2.78 11.72 -1.00
N VAL A 243 -3.50 10.83 -0.29
CA VAL A 243 -4.52 9.99 -0.93
C VAL A 243 -5.64 10.81 -1.57
N LYS A 244 -5.88 12.05 -1.14
CA LYS A 244 -6.89 12.94 -1.72
C LYS A 244 -6.43 13.69 -2.98
N PHE A 245 -5.14 13.65 -3.31
CA PHE A 245 -4.54 14.50 -4.35
C PHE A 245 -4.14 13.71 -5.63
N HIS A 246 -4.85 12.62 -5.96
CA HIS A 246 -4.42 11.67 -7.02
C HIS A 246 -4.35 12.21 -8.47
N ASN A 247 -4.74 13.46 -8.72
CA ASN A 247 -4.60 14.12 -10.03
C ASN A 247 -3.81 15.43 -9.96
N SER A 248 -3.08 15.66 -8.86
CA SER A 248 -2.31 16.89 -8.67
C SER A 248 -0.95 16.82 -9.37
N THR A 249 -0.70 17.81 -10.23
CA THR A 249 0.55 18.02 -10.98
C THR A 249 1.82 18.09 -10.12
N PRO A 250 1.88 18.78 -8.96
CA PRO A 250 3.15 19.02 -8.25
C PRO A 250 3.80 17.77 -7.62
N LEU A 251 3.14 16.60 -7.64
CA LEU A 251 3.67 15.36 -7.08
C LEU A 251 3.94 14.27 -8.13
N GLY A 252 3.79 14.58 -9.43
CA GLY A 252 3.90 13.59 -10.51
C GLY A 252 2.75 12.57 -10.54
N LEU A 253 1.74 12.73 -9.68
CA LEU A 253 0.57 11.83 -9.59
C LEU A 253 -0.31 11.86 -10.83
N ARG A 254 -0.28 12.95 -11.62
CA ARG A 254 -0.98 13.04 -12.90
C ARG A 254 -0.66 11.88 -13.86
N PHE A 255 0.50 11.26 -13.71
CA PHE A 255 0.95 10.14 -14.56
C PHE A 255 0.76 8.77 -13.92
N PHE A 256 0.14 8.70 -12.74
CA PHE A 256 -0.13 7.45 -12.05
C PHE A 256 -1.63 7.17 -12.04
N ASN A 257 -2.07 6.14 -12.74
CA ASN A 257 -3.44 5.68 -12.69
C ASN A 257 -3.57 4.42 -11.80
N PRO A 258 -4.21 4.51 -10.62
CA PRO A 258 -4.35 3.38 -9.69
C PRO A 258 -5.21 2.23 -10.23
N GLN A 259 -5.95 2.44 -11.32
CA GLN A 259 -6.73 1.42 -12.03
C GLN A 259 -5.90 0.66 -13.08
N LYS A 260 -4.63 1.01 -13.30
CA LYS A 260 -3.75 0.35 -14.27
C LYS A 260 -2.66 -0.47 -13.57
N VAL A 261 -2.66 -1.78 -13.84
CA VAL A 261 -1.61 -2.72 -13.40
C VAL A 261 -0.21 -2.21 -13.76
N SER A 262 -0.04 -1.69 -14.98
CA SER A 262 1.26 -1.23 -15.47
C SER A 262 1.81 -0.02 -14.71
N ASP A 263 0.96 0.83 -14.15
CA ASP A 263 1.42 1.99 -13.37
C ASP A 263 1.84 1.56 -11.95
N TRP A 264 1.17 0.57 -11.36
CA TRP A 264 1.65 -0.10 -10.15
C TRP A 264 3.00 -0.79 -10.39
N GLN A 265 3.16 -1.51 -11.50
CA GLN A 265 4.45 -2.15 -11.85
C GLN A 265 5.58 -1.11 -11.99
N LYS A 266 5.35 -0.02 -12.73
CA LYS A 266 6.33 1.09 -12.86
C LYS A 266 6.66 1.70 -11.50
N SER A 267 5.71 1.78 -10.58
CA SER A 267 5.95 2.33 -9.24
C SER A 267 6.95 1.50 -8.42
N LEU A 268 7.10 0.20 -8.70
CA LEU A 268 8.02 -0.70 -8.01
C LEU A 268 9.44 -0.70 -8.59
N VAL A 269 9.64 -0.12 -9.79
CA VAL A 269 10.95 -0.04 -10.43
C VAL A 269 11.89 0.82 -9.58
N PRO A 270 13.07 0.31 -9.18
CA PRO A 270 14.05 1.04 -8.39
C PRO A 270 14.62 2.23 -9.17
N SER A 271 15.00 3.27 -8.44
CA SER A 271 15.62 4.48 -8.97
C SER A 271 16.57 5.05 -7.93
N ASP A 272 17.74 5.54 -8.34
CA ASP A 272 18.66 6.24 -7.43
C ASP A 272 18.07 7.56 -6.92
N VAL A 273 17.19 8.15 -7.71
CA VAL A 273 16.49 9.39 -7.35
C VAL A 273 15.19 9.05 -6.66
N SER A 274 15.01 9.58 -5.45
CA SER A 274 13.74 9.57 -4.73
C SER A 274 12.96 10.85 -4.97
N GLY A 275 11.63 10.76 -5.05
CA GLY A 275 10.76 11.93 -5.13
C GLY A 275 9.46 11.75 -4.33
N PRO A 276 8.77 12.85 -4.00
CA PRO A 276 7.58 12.82 -3.15
C PRO A 276 6.41 12.07 -3.81
N GLY A 277 6.44 11.86 -5.13
CA GLY A 277 5.50 11.04 -5.86
C GLY A 277 5.48 9.57 -5.42
N LYS A 278 6.65 8.94 -5.18
CA LYS A 278 6.74 7.55 -4.69
C LYS A 278 6.11 7.42 -3.30
N TYR A 279 6.33 8.40 -2.44
CA TYR A 279 5.66 8.46 -1.14
C TYR A 279 4.14 8.53 -1.29
N ALA A 280 3.64 9.46 -2.12
CA ALA A 280 2.21 9.59 -2.37
C ALA A 280 1.58 8.30 -2.92
N ILE A 281 2.22 7.67 -3.92
CA ILE A 281 1.79 6.38 -4.49
C ILE A 281 1.77 5.30 -3.41
N SER A 282 2.81 5.21 -2.56
CA SER A 282 2.84 4.23 -1.46
C SER A 282 1.67 4.42 -0.48
N LYS A 283 1.29 5.67 -0.19
CA LYS A 283 0.19 6.00 0.73
C LYS A 283 -1.19 5.76 0.10
N ILE A 284 -1.33 5.97 -1.22
CA ILE A 284 -2.50 5.51 -1.99
C ILE A 284 -2.62 3.99 -1.90
N GLY A 285 -1.52 3.26 -2.13
CA GLY A 285 -1.50 1.80 -2.04
C GLY A 285 -1.88 1.27 -0.65
N LEU A 286 -1.45 1.93 0.42
CA LEU A 286 -1.87 1.56 1.79
C LEU A 286 -3.37 1.76 2.03
N ALA A 287 -3.96 2.82 1.46
CA ALA A 287 -5.41 3.04 1.56
C ALA A 287 -6.19 2.05 0.69
N THR A 288 -5.66 1.66 -0.47
CA THR A 288 -6.22 0.60 -1.32
C THR A 288 -6.12 -0.76 -0.65
N LEU A 289 -4.98 -1.11 -0.04
CA LEU A 289 -4.82 -2.33 0.76
C LEU A 289 -5.81 -2.39 1.93
N SER A 290 -5.94 -1.28 2.68
CA SER A 290 -6.94 -1.18 3.75
C SER A 290 -8.36 -1.39 3.24
N SER A 291 -8.69 -0.87 2.04
CA SER A 291 -10.01 -1.03 1.44
C SER A 291 -10.24 -2.45 0.93
N SER A 292 -9.22 -3.07 0.31
CA SER A 292 -9.21 -4.46 -0.15
C SER A 292 -9.53 -5.43 0.99
N ILE A 293 -8.81 -5.31 2.12
CA ILE A 293 -9.03 -6.16 3.31
C ILE A 293 -10.44 -5.94 3.89
N SER A 294 -10.90 -4.68 4.02
CA SER A 294 -12.22 -4.40 4.57
C SER A 294 -13.37 -4.85 3.67
N LEU A 295 -13.20 -4.83 2.35
CA LEU A 295 -14.22 -5.29 1.38
C LEU A 295 -14.22 -6.81 1.18
N ALA A 296 -13.12 -7.50 1.53
CA ALA A 296 -13.06 -8.95 1.51
C ALA A 296 -14.03 -9.61 2.52
N ASN A 297 -14.54 -8.85 3.50
CA ASN A 297 -15.50 -9.31 4.52
C ASN A 297 -15.07 -10.61 5.22
N LEU A 298 -13.78 -10.70 5.55
CA LEU A 298 -13.24 -11.87 6.26
C LEU A 298 -13.75 -11.90 7.72
N PRO A 299 -14.11 -13.08 8.27
CA PRO A 299 -14.64 -13.19 9.62
C PRO A 299 -13.71 -12.57 10.67
N ASN A 300 -14.26 -11.65 11.46
CA ASN A 300 -13.57 -10.94 12.55
C ASN A 300 -12.30 -10.17 12.12
N VAL A 301 -12.10 -9.92 10.82
CA VAL A 301 -11.00 -9.11 10.32
C VAL A 301 -11.53 -7.76 9.86
N THR A 302 -10.87 -6.68 10.26
CA THR A 302 -11.19 -5.33 9.80
C THR A 302 -9.91 -4.56 9.47
N ALA A 303 -10.00 -3.57 8.59
CA ALA A 303 -8.88 -2.68 8.28
C ALA A 303 -9.31 -1.22 8.22
N THR A 304 -8.47 -0.33 8.72
CA THR A 304 -8.70 1.12 8.68
C THR A 304 -7.42 1.84 8.32
N SER A 305 -7.53 2.81 7.42
CA SER A 305 -6.44 3.73 7.11
C SER A 305 -6.60 5.03 7.88
N VAL A 306 -5.47 5.65 8.23
CA VAL A 306 -5.43 6.90 8.99
C VAL A 306 -4.31 7.80 8.47
N HIS A 307 -4.63 9.06 8.19
CA HIS A 307 -3.63 10.12 8.17
C HIS A 307 -3.45 10.61 9.61
N PRO A 308 -2.33 10.30 10.29
CA PRO A 308 -2.17 10.63 11.70
C PRO A 308 -1.95 12.13 11.96
N GLY A 309 -1.89 12.97 10.92
CA GLY A 309 -1.60 14.39 11.03
C GLY A 309 -0.30 14.76 10.32
N THR A 310 -0.10 16.06 10.08
CA THR A 310 1.16 16.57 9.53
C THR A 310 2.08 16.88 10.68
N VAL A 311 2.93 15.92 11.03
CA VAL A 311 3.87 16.05 12.13
C VAL A 311 5.24 16.46 11.59
N TYR A 312 5.87 17.41 12.27
CA TYR A 312 7.29 17.68 12.09
C TYR A 312 8.08 16.46 12.57
N THR A 313 8.44 15.57 11.64
CA THR A 313 9.24 14.37 11.91
C THR A 313 10.54 14.43 11.12
N ASN A 314 11.52 13.59 11.47
CA ASN A 314 12.75 13.40 10.70
C ASN A 314 12.51 13.01 9.22
N ILE A 315 11.27 12.68 8.81
CA ILE A 315 10.89 12.47 7.42
C ILE A 315 11.08 13.77 6.58
N MET A 316 11.10 14.94 7.22
CA MET A 316 11.26 16.25 6.58
C MET A 316 12.69 16.80 6.66
N SER A 317 13.62 16.12 7.34
CA SER A 317 15.00 16.62 7.56
C SER A 317 15.83 16.68 6.27
N ASN A 318 15.45 15.93 5.23
CA ASN A 318 16.15 15.85 3.96
C ASN A 318 15.69 16.88 2.90
N LEU A 319 14.82 17.84 3.28
CA LEU A 319 14.35 18.89 2.37
C LEU A 319 15.34 20.07 2.29
N PRO A 320 15.46 20.75 1.12
CA PRO A 320 16.28 21.96 0.99
C PRO A 320 15.89 23.06 1.99
N ALA A 321 16.86 23.86 2.44
CA ALA A 321 16.68 24.88 3.50
C ALA A 321 15.50 25.84 3.25
N ARG A 322 15.27 26.24 1.99
CA ARG A 322 14.15 27.11 1.59
C ARG A 322 12.78 26.46 1.85
N GLN A 323 12.65 25.15 1.63
CA GLN A 323 11.43 24.42 1.97
C GLN A 323 11.27 24.26 3.47
N GLN A 324 12.36 23.97 4.22
CA GLN A 324 12.30 23.93 5.69
C GLN A 324 11.79 25.25 6.29
N PHE A 325 12.16 26.39 5.70
CA PHE A 325 11.68 27.72 6.10
C PHE A 325 10.16 27.89 5.88
N TYR A 326 9.64 27.56 4.70
CA TYR A 326 8.18 27.62 4.46
C TYR A 326 7.39 26.67 5.36
N ILE A 327 7.97 25.53 5.73
CA ILE A 327 7.34 24.58 6.66
C ILE A 327 7.35 25.12 8.09
N LYS A 328 8.39 25.87 8.52
CA LYS A 328 8.37 26.57 9.83
C LYS A 328 7.22 27.57 9.94
N LEU A 329 6.86 28.24 8.84
CA LEU A 329 5.71 29.14 8.79
C LEU A 329 4.35 28.40 8.84
N ALA A 330 4.31 27.12 8.43
CA ALA A 330 3.11 26.28 8.50
C ALA A 330 2.89 25.60 9.87
N ARG A 331 3.76 25.83 10.88
CA ARG A 331 3.70 25.25 12.23
C ARG A 331 2.32 25.31 12.92
N PRO A 332 1.52 26.39 12.82
CA PRO A 332 0.20 26.44 13.45
C PRO A 332 -0.79 25.38 12.94
N PHE A 333 -0.50 24.78 11.77
CA PHE A 333 -1.33 23.75 11.14
C PHE A 333 -0.70 22.35 11.27
N THR A 334 0.33 22.20 12.10
CA THR A 334 1.01 20.90 12.34
C THR A 334 0.42 20.19 13.55
N THR A 335 0.32 18.87 13.46
CA THR A 335 -0.14 18.00 14.55
C THR A 335 1.03 17.68 15.46
N SER A 336 0.84 17.72 16.79
CA SER A 336 1.88 17.31 17.72
C SER A 336 2.21 15.81 17.54
N LEU A 337 3.43 15.40 17.90
CA LEU A 337 3.81 13.98 17.88
C LEU A 337 2.86 13.13 18.73
N SER A 338 2.53 13.63 19.94
CA SER A 338 1.59 12.98 20.84
C SER A 338 0.20 12.84 20.21
N ASP A 339 -0.36 13.89 19.60
CA ASP A 339 -1.68 13.83 18.98
C ASP A 339 -1.70 12.88 17.78
N ALA A 340 -0.61 12.83 17.02
CA ALA A 340 -0.50 11.89 15.92
C ALA A 340 -0.44 10.44 16.39
N GLY A 341 0.28 10.16 17.49
CA GLY A 341 0.22 8.87 18.16
C GLY A 341 -1.20 8.55 18.64
N ALA A 342 -1.92 9.54 19.19
CA ALA A 342 -3.31 9.38 19.61
C ALA A 342 -4.24 9.09 18.42
N ASN A 343 -3.98 9.64 17.24
CA ASN A 343 -4.74 9.36 16.02
C ASN A 343 -4.55 7.91 15.56
N LEU A 344 -3.34 7.34 15.65
CA LEU A 344 -3.11 5.91 15.41
C LEU A 344 -3.88 5.04 16.42
N VAL A 345 -3.80 5.38 17.70
CA VAL A 345 -4.52 4.64 18.76
C VAL A 345 -6.03 4.76 18.59
N ARG A 346 -6.55 5.91 18.17
CA ARG A 346 -7.98 6.08 17.87
C ARG A 346 -8.42 5.15 16.74
N ALA A 347 -7.65 5.11 15.64
CA ALA A 347 -7.92 4.21 14.53
C ALA A 347 -7.88 2.74 14.97
N ALA A 348 -6.91 2.37 15.82
CA ALA A 348 -6.82 1.03 16.40
C ALA A 348 -8.08 0.64 17.20
N LYS A 349 -8.63 1.57 17.97
CA LYS A 349 -9.76 1.31 18.88
C LYS A 349 -11.13 1.39 18.19
N ASN A 350 -11.20 2.08 17.06
CA ASN A 350 -12.45 2.42 16.37
C ASN A 350 -12.33 2.12 14.87
N PRO A 351 -12.50 0.86 14.45
CA PRO A 351 -12.51 0.49 13.04
C PRO A 351 -13.56 1.28 12.26
N LEU A 352 -13.18 1.74 11.07
CA LEU A 352 -14.08 2.37 10.10
C LEU A 352 -14.49 1.36 9.01
N PRO A 353 -15.70 1.52 8.42
CA PRO A 353 -16.10 0.73 7.27
C PRO A 353 -15.25 1.06 6.04
N ALA A 354 -15.29 0.17 5.05
CA ALA A 354 -14.62 0.37 3.76
C ALA A 354 -14.99 1.72 3.11
N GLY A 355 -14.02 2.32 2.41
CA GLY A 355 -14.18 3.62 1.76
C GLY A 355 -14.13 4.83 2.70
N LYS A 356 -13.88 4.63 4.00
CA LYS A 356 -13.58 5.71 4.97
C LYS A 356 -12.15 5.57 5.50
N PHE A 357 -11.61 6.69 5.95
CA PHE A 357 -10.32 6.77 6.65
C PHE A 357 -10.37 7.88 7.71
N TYR A 358 -9.46 7.84 8.68
CA TYR A 358 -9.30 8.94 9.60
C TYR A 358 -8.43 10.04 9.00
N LEU A 359 -8.94 11.27 8.97
CA LEU A 359 -8.14 12.47 8.78
C LEU A 359 -7.88 13.09 10.15
N ALA A 360 -6.71 12.79 10.72
CA ALA A 360 -6.42 12.99 12.13
C ALA A 360 -7.46 12.28 13.03
N ASP A 361 -8.36 13.04 13.64
CA ASP A 361 -9.43 12.55 14.51
C ASP A 361 -10.77 12.35 13.80
N LYS A 362 -10.93 12.85 12.57
CA LYS A 362 -12.22 12.89 11.86
C LYS A 362 -12.36 11.75 10.84
N PRO A 363 -13.37 10.87 10.98
CA PRO A 363 -13.75 9.95 9.92
C PRO A 363 -14.11 10.72 8.65
N THR A 364 -13.46 10.38 7.54
CA THR A 364 -13.60 11.08 6.26
C THR A 364 -13.73 10.07 5.12
N LYS A 365 -14.46 10.44 4.07
CA LYS A 365 -14.58 9.61 2.87
C LYS A 365 -13.24 9.58 2.12
N LEU A 366 -12.81 8.39 1.70
CA LEU A 366 -11.74 8.24 0.73
C LEU A 366 -12.26 8.63 -0.66
N PRO A 367 -11.40 9.09 -1.58
CA PRO A 367 -11.78 9.18 -2.98
C PRO A 367 -12.22 7.81 -3.52
N SER A 368 -13.25 7.78 -4.39
CA SER A 368 -13.84 6.53 -4.89
C SER A 368 -12.85 5.61 -5.58
N PHE A 369 -11.87 6.17 -6.29
CA PHE A 369 -10.84 5.38 -6.96
C PHE A 369 -10.01 4.52 -5.98
N VAL A 370 -9.91 4.87 -4.69
CA VAL A 370 -9.10 4.10 -3.73
C VAL A 370 -9.71 2.74 -3.43
N TYR A 371 -11.05 2.66 -3.46
CA TYR A 371 -11.82 1.48 -3.04
C TYR A 371 -12.73 0.94 -4.16
N SER A 372 -12.59 1.43 -5.40
CA SER A 372 -13.27 0.85 -6.56
C SER A 372 -12.70 -0.51 -6.92
N ASP A 373 -13.55 -1.43 -7.39
CA ASP A 373 -13.17 -2.78 -7.81
C ASP A 373 -12.01 -2.79 -8.80
N LEU A 374 -12.01 -1.87 -9.78
CA LEU A 374 -10.95 -1.80 -10.79
C LEU A 374 -9.58 -1.44 -10.19
N SER A 375 -9.52 -0.50 -9.24
CA SER A 375 -8.26 -0.17 -8.56
C SER A 375 -7.79 -1.27 -7.64
N ILE A 376 -8.71 -1.94 -6.93
CA ILE A 376 -8.36 -3.08 -6.08
C ILE A 376 -7.83 -4.23 -6.95
N ALA A 377 -8.50 -4.55 -8.05
CA ALA A 377 -8.06 -5.58 -8.99
C ALA A 377 -6.68 -5.25 -9.61
N ALA A 378 -6.47 -3.99 -10.01
CA ALA A 378 -5.17 -3.56 -10.55
C ALA A 378 -4.06 -3.62 -9.51
N PHE A 379 -4.36 -3.27 -8.26
CA PHE A 379 -3.44 -3.35 -7.13
C PHE A 379 -3.12 -4.82 -6.82
N GLU A 380 -4.11 -5.66 -6.55
CA GLU A 380 -3.90 -7.08 -6.22
C GLU A 380 -3.22 -7.83 -7.37
N GLY A 381 -3.53 -7.50 -8.64
CA GLY A 381 -2.86 -8.05 -9.81
C GLY A 381 -1.35 -7.80 -9.87
N VAL A 382 -0.83 -6.86 -9.08
CA VAL A 382 0.62 -6.66 -8.87
C VAL A 382 1.07 -7.18 -7.52
N PHE A 383 0.36 -6.90 -6.43
CA PHE A 383 0.87 -7.14 -5.09
C PHE A 383 0.71 -8.58 -4.61
N GLU A 384 -0.20 -9.37 -5.21
CA GLU A 384 -0.41 -10.77 -4.85
C GLU A 384 0.88 -11.62 -4.92
N GLN A 385 1.80 -11.27 -5.82
CA GLN A 385 3.10 -11.94 -5.94
C GLN A 385 3.99 -11.80 -4.68
N PHE A 386 3.70 -10.84 -3.79
CA PHE A 386 4.46 -10.60 -2.57
C PHE A 386 3.91 -11.37 -1.36
N LYS A 387 2.79 -12.10 -1.48
CA LYS A 387 2.30 -12.91 -0.35
C LYS A 387 3.36 -13.93 0.06
N ILE A 388 3.76 -13.89 1.34
CA ILE A 388 4.70 -14.87 1.91
C ILE A 388 3.95 -16.17 2.13
N ARG A 389 4.47 -17.26 1.57
CA ARG A 389 3.88 -18.60 1.66
C ARG A 389 4.49 -19.35 2.83
N ASN A 390 3.77 -20.33 3.35
CA ASN A 390 4.26 -21.24 4.38
C ASN A 390 5.15 -22.32 3.79
#